data_AF-A0A1I1SF18-F1
#
_entry.id   AF-A0A1I1SF18-F1
#
_cell.length_a   1.000
_cell.length_b   1.000
_cell.length_c   1.000
_cell.angle_alpha   90.00
_cell.angle_beta   90.00
_cell.angle_gamma   90.00
#
_symmetry.space_group_name_H-M   'P 1'
#
loop_
_entity.id
_entity.type
_entity.pdbx_description
1 polymer ?
#
loop_
_entity_poly.entity_id
_entity_poly.type
_entity_poly.pdbx_seq_one_letter_code
_entity_poly.pdbx_strand_id
1 'polypeptide(L)'
;MEPKFKVPARPSKLDRFAQKLSDWLRVEAGKSRKQRRTAKQMHADLVVLGYEGSYERVAAFVRAWKAERQREQQTSGRGTFVPLVFGPGEAFQFDWSEDWAMLGGERTELQVAHTKLSHSRAFIVRAYPLQTREMLFDAMTQAFRVLGGVPRRGIFDNMKTAVDRIGSGKARQVNARFAAMARQVIPTTLGCDSLGIPKRHACWFDGGEGDSPMPGSVRLRQDYCSAALRRLASRSKDANQSRRLLSLAAVLDGMNRADAALIGGMDRQTLRDWVHRFNADGPDGLFDHWAPGQPSRLSEDQKVELIKIVETGPDLAVDGVVRWRRIDLQRVIKERFGVQYHERHVGTLLKKLGFSHISARPRHPGQDAATIAAFKKASPRR
;
A
#
# COMPACT_ATOMS: atom_id res chain seq x y z
N MET A 1 24.80 -3.51 -31.10
CA MET A 1 24.19 -4.78 -30.65
C MET A 1 25.29 -5.62 -30.06
N GLU A 2 25.23 -5.97 -28.77
CA GLU A 2 26.16 -6.95 -28.20
C GLU A 2 25.82 -8.36 -28.70
N PRO A 3 26.79 -9.14 -29.17
CA PRO A 3 26.55 -10.50 -29.61
C PRO A 3 26.21 -11.39 -28.41
N LYS A 4 24.96 -11.88 -28.37
CA LYS A 4 24.54 -12.92 -27.43
C LYS A 4 24.92 -14.29 -27.98
N PHE A 5 25.97 -14.87 -27.43
CA PHE A 5 26.36 -16.25 -27.72
C PHE A 5 25.36 -17.21 -27.05
N LYS A 6 24.70 -18.05 -27.85
CA LYS A 6 23.90 -19.18 -27.33
C LYS A 6 24.86 -20.26 -26.85
N VAL A 7 25.13 -20.30 -25.54
CA VAL A 7 25.89 -21.41 -24.94
C VAL A 7 24.93 -22.60 -24.79
N PRO A 8 25.19 -23.76 -25.44
CA PRO A 8 24.37 -24.94 -25.27
C PRO A 8 24.44 -25.44 -23.81
N ALA A 9 23.30 -25.90 -23.28
CA ALA A 9 23.22 -26.45 -21.93
C ALA A 9 24.03 -27.75 -21.86
N ARG A 10 25.25 -27.66 -21.34
CA ARG A 10 26.09 -28.84 -21.10
C ARG A 10 25.76 -29.42 -19.72
N PRO A 11 25.51 -30.73 -19.60
CA PRO A 11 25.31 -31.37 -18.31
C PRO A 11 26.52 -31.12 -17.41
N SER A 12 26.25 -30.59 -16.23
CA SER A 12 27.24 -30.30 -15.20
C SER A 12 27.66 -31.60 -14.53
N LYS A 13 28.95 -31.74 -14.19
CA LYS A 13 29.41 -32.82 -13.28
C LYS A 13 28.63 -32.85 -11.94
N LEU A 14 27.99 -31.73 -11.57
CA LEU A 14 27.18 -31.61 -10.36
C LEU A 14 25.76 -32.20 -10.53
N ASP A 15 25.26 -32.41 -11.75
CA ASP A 15 23.87 -32.82 -11.99
C ASP A 15 23.58 -34.20 -11.38
N ARG A 16 24.56 -35.12 -11.44
CA ARG A 16 24.51 -36.44 -10.77
C ARG A 16 24.32 -36.33 -9.25
N PHE A 17 24.77 -35.23 -8.65
CA PHE A 17 24.73 -34.99 -7.21
C PHE A 17 23.70 -33.93 -6.80
N ALA A 18 22.99 -33.31 -7.75
CA ALA A 18 22.10 -32.18 -7.50
C ALA A 18 20.94 -32.55 -6.57
N GLN A 19 20.36 -33.74 -6.75
CA GLN A 19 19.28 -34.25 -5.89
C GLN A 19 19.78 -34.45 -4.44
N LYS A 20 20.92 -35.13 -4.28
CA LYS A 20 21.54 -35.39 -2.97
C LYS A 20 21.91 -34.10 -2.24
N LEU A 21 22.48 -33.13 -2.96
CA LEU A 21 22.84 -31.83 -2.42
C LEU A 21 21.60 -31.02 -2.00
N SER A 22 20.51 -31.11 -2.76
CA SER A 22 19.22 -30.51 -2.40
C SER A 22 18.64 -31.11 -1.11
N ASP A 23 18.74 -32.42 -0.94
CA ASP A 23 18.24 -33.11 0.25
C ASP A 23 19.08 -32.77 1.49
N TRP A 24 20.40 -32.68 1.35
CA TRP A 24 21.26 -32.16 2.42
C TRP A 24 20.88 -30.72 2.80
N LEU A 25 20.67 -29.85 1.81
CA LEU A 25 20.29 -28.46 2.08
C LEU A 25 18.93 -28.35 2.80
N ARG A 26 17.97 -29.24 2.51
CA ARG A 26 16.68 -29.32 3.23
C ARG A 26 16.87 -29.70 4.69
N VAL A 27 17.69 -30.71 4.98
CA VAL A 27 17.97 -31.16 6.36
C VAL A 27 18.72 -30.08 7.14
N GLU A 28 19.70 -29.44 6.53
CA GLU A 28 20.52 -28.41 7.17
C GLU A 28 19.78 -27.08 7.41
N ALA A 29 18.72 -26.81 6.63
CA ALA A 29 17.87 -25.64 6.83
C ALA A 29 17.14 -25.65 8.19
N GLY A 30 16.82 -26.84 8.73
CA GLY A 30 16.15 -27.01 10.03
C GLY A 30 17.07 -26.91 11.25
N LYS A 31 18.40 -26.88 11.06
CA LYS A 31 19.38 -26.86 12.15
C LYS A 31 19.77 -25.44 12.58
N SER A 32 20.16 -25.30 13.84
CA SER A 32 20.74 -24.08 14.40
C SER A 32 22.05 -23.71 13.70
N ARG A 33 22.43 -22.43 13.71
CA ARG A 33 23.63 -21.94 13.01
C ARG A 33 24.91 -22.70 13.41
N LYS A 34 25.02 -23.11 14.69
CA LYS A 34 26.19 -23.84 15.22
C LYS A 34 26.26 -25.31 14.78
N GLN A 35 25.11 -25.89 14.40
CA GLN A 35 24.99 -27.31 14.02
C GLN A 35 24.87 -27.52 12.51
N ARG A 36 24.79 -26.43 11.73
CA ARG A 36 24.57 -26.47 10.30
C ARG A 36 25.88 -26.71 9.54
N ARG A 37 25.87 -27.69 8.63
CA ARG A 37 26.99 -27.91 7.69
C ARG A 37 27.15 -26.76 6.71
N THR A 38 28.40 -26.37 6.51
CA THR A 38 28.79 -25.32 5.55
C THR A 38 28.87 -25.88 4.13
N ALA A 39 28.81 -24.99 3.12
CA ALA A 39 28.98 -25.40 1.72
C ALA A 39 30.35 -26.07 1.47
N LYS A 40 31.38 -25.68 2.24
CA LYS A 40 32.72 -26.28 2.17
C LYS A 40 32.72 -27.72 2.69
N GLN A 41 32.00 -27.99 3.78
CA GLN A 41 31.81 -29.35 4.31
C GLN A 41 30.98 -30.21 3.35
N MET A 42 29.90 -29.66 2.77
CA MET A 42 29.12 -30.37 1.75
C MET A 42 29.94 -30.69 0.50
N HIS A 43 30.86 -29.82 0.09
CA HIS A 43 31.79 -30.10 -1.02
C HIS A 43 32.74 -31.24 -0.66
N ALA A 44 33.35 -31.24 0.54
CA ALA A 44 34.19 -32.34 1.00
C ALA A 44 33.43 -33.68 1.03
N ASP A 45 32.20 -33.68 1.55
CA ASP A 45 31.34 -34.88 1.57
C ASP A 45 31.01 -35.37 0.13
N LEU A 46 30.83 -34.45 -0.82
CA LEU A 46 30.61 -34.80 -2.24
C LEU A 46 31.88 -35.40 -2.87
N VAL A 47 33.07 -34.90 -2.55
CA VAL A 47 34.34 -35.43 -3.06
C VAL A 47 34.54 -36.89 -2.62
N VAL A 48 34.22 -37.21 -1.37
CA VAL A 48 34.23 -38.61 -0.86
C VAL A 48 33.28 -39.52 -1.64
N LEU A 49 32.18 -38.95 -2.17
CA LEU A 49 31.20 -39.66 -2.99
C LEU A 49 31.56 -39.69 -4.48
N GLY A 50 32.77 -39.26 -4.86
CA GLY A 50 33.26 -39.28 -6.24
C GLY A 50 32.95 -38.02 -7.05
N TYR A 51 32.66 -36.89 -6.41
CA TYR A 51 32.52 -35.61 -7.12
C TYR A 51 33.88 -34.97 -7.42
N GLU A 52 34.22 -34.87 -8.70
CA GLU A 52 35.49 -34.26 -9.17
C GLU A 52 35.38 -32.77 -9.50
N GLY A 53 34.24 -32.13 -9.23
CA GLY A 53 34.03 -30.73 -9.59
C GLY A 53 34.53 -29.74 -8.54
N SER A 54 34.63 -28.47 -8.92
CA SER A 54 35.11 -27.42 -8.03
C SER A 54 34.10 -27.05 -6.94
N TYR A 55 34.64 -26.57 -5.82
CA TYR A 55 33.86 -25.97 -4.73
C TYR A 55 32.95 -24.83 -5.24
N GLU A 56 33.42 -24.01 -6.17
CA GLU A 56 32.65 -22.88 -6.70
C GLU A 56 31.34 -23.31 -7.37
N ARG A 57 31.30 -24.47 -8.02
CA ARG A 57 30.05 -25.01 -8.60
C ARG A 57 29.07 -25.41 -7.51
N VAL A 58 29.55 -26.01 -6.42
CA VAL A 58 28.73 -26.35 -5.24
C VAL A 58 28.25 -25.07 -4.55
N ALA A 59 29.11 -24.08 -4.38
CA ALA A 59 28.76 -22.79 -3.79
C ALA A 59 27.71 -22.05 -4.64
N ALA A 60 27.86 -22.04 -5.97
CA ALA A 60 26.88 -21.48 -6.89
C ALA A 60 25.53 -22.19 -6.78
N PHE A 61 25.51 -23.52 -6.72
CA PHE A 61 24.29 -24.30 -6.51
C PHE A 61 23.62 -23.97 -5.17
N VAL A 62 24.39 -23.93 -4.07
CA VAL A 62 23.88 -23.57 -2.74
C VAL A 62 23.31 -22.15 -2.72
N ARG A 63 23.95 -21.19 -3.41
CA ARG A 63 23.44 -19.82 -3.56
C ARG A 63 22.13 -19.79 -4.32
N ALA A 64 22.05 -20.49 -5.46
CA ALA A 64 20.83 -20.58 -6.28
C ALA A 64 19.69 -21.24 -5.50
N TRP A 65 19.95 -22.37 -4.83
CA TRP A 65 18.99 -23.08 -4.01
C TRP A 65 18.47 -22.23 -2.85
N LYS A 66 19.35 -21.48 -2.16
CA LYS A 66 18.94 -20.54 -1.11
C LYS A 66 18.13 -19.38 -1.67
N ALA A 67 18.47 -18.86 -2.85
CA ALA A 67 17.71 -17.81 -3.51
C ALA A 67 16.31 -18.29 -3.94
N GLU A 68 16.20 -19.51 -4.47
CA GLU A 68 14.92 -20.19 -4.76
C GLU A 68 14.08 -20.33 -3.49
N ARG A 69 14.66 -20.86 -2.41
CA ARG A 69 13.98 -21.00 -1.11
C ARG A 69 13.62 -19.67 -0.47
N GLN A 70 14.46 -18.66 -0.60
CA GLN A 70 14.16 -17.32 -0.12
C GLN A 70 13.05 -16.69 -0.97
N ARG A 71 13.00 -16.93 -2.28
CA ARG A 71 11.87 -16.56 -3.14
C ARG A 71 10.60 -17.32 -2.76
N GLU A 72 10.67 -18.61 -2.45
CA GLU A 72 9.55 -19.43 -1.97
C GLU A 72 9.05 -18.98 -0.58
N GLN A 73 9.95 -18.68 0.36
CA GLN A 73 9.60 -18.18 1.70
C GLN A 73 9.07 -16.74 1.66
N GLN A 74 9.62 -15.89 0.79
CA GLN A 74 9.03 -14.58 0.46
C GLN A 74 7.69 -14.72 -0.27
N THR A 75 7.48 -15.84 -0.98
CA THR A 75 6.24 -16.22 -1.68
C THR A 75 5.19 -16.81 -0.72
N SER A 76 5.55 -17.38 0.42
CA SER A 76 4.57 -17.91 1.39
C SER A 76 4.02 -16.86 2.37
N GLY A 77 4.62 -15.66 2.44
CA GLY A 77 4.26 -14.62 3.42
C GLY A 77 3.54 -13.36 2.91
N ARG A 78 3.31 -13.19 1.61
CA ARG A 78 2.77 -11.92 1.06
C ARG A 78 1.63 -12.10 0.09
N GLY A 79 0.49 -12.53 0.61
CA GLY A 79 -0.81 -11.85 0.47
C GLY A 79 -1.58 -11.85 -0.85
N THR A 80 -2.89 -12.13 -0.74
CA THR A 80 -3.92 -11.99 -1.78
C THR A 80 -4.37 -10.52 -1.84
N PHE A 81 -4.58 -9.97 -3.04
CA PHE A 81 -5.17 -8.64 -3.21
C PHE A 81 -6.70 -8.77 -3.09
N VAL A 82 -7.31 -8.07 -2.14
CA VAL A 82 -8.77 -8.01 -1.97
C VAL A 82 -9.17 -6.52 -1.89
N PRO A 83 -10.18 -6.05 -2.65
CA PRO A 83 -10.69 -4.69 -2.52
C PRO A 83 -11.29 -4.48 -1.13
N LEU A 84 -10.79 -3.50 -0.38
CA LEU A 84 -11.33 -3.15 0.93
C LEU A 84 -11.33 -1.63 1.10
N VAL A 85 -12.23 -0.97 0.36
CA VAL A 85 -12.53 0.46 0.52
C VAL A 85 -13.59 0.61 1.59
N PHE A 86 -13.42 1.56 2.50
CA PHE A 86 -14.39 1.87 3.56
C PHE A 86 -14.73 3.36 3.53
N GLY A 87 -16.00 3.70 3.68
CA GLY A 87 -16.46 5.06 3.94
C GLY A 87 -16.17 5.52 5.39
N PRO A 88 -16.20 6.84 5.65
CA PRO A 88 -16.16 7.38 7.01
C PRO A 88 -17.24 6.74 7.90
N GLY A 89 -16.87 6.26 9.09
CA GLY A 89 -17.80 5.60 10.02
C GLY A 89 -18.33 4.23 9.56
N GLU A 90 -17.87 3.69 8.44
CA GLU A 90 -18.37 2.41 7.92
C GLU A 90 -17.90 1.22 8.75
N ALA A 91 -16.60 1.18 9.07
CA ALA A 91 -16.04 0.05 9.78
C ALA A 91 -14.91 0.44 10.75
N PHE A 92 -14.74 -0.37 11.79
CA PHE A 92 -13.55 -0.39 12.63
C PHE A 92 -12.98 -1.80 12.72
N GLN A 93 -11.68 -1.87 12.98
CA GLN A 93 -10.96 -3.07 13.32
C GLN A 93 -10.67 -3.08 14.82
N PHE A 94 -10.84 -4.24 15.45
CA PHE A 94 -10.50 -4.46 16.84
C PHE A 94 -9.50 -5.62 16.97
N ASP A 95 -8.46 -5.43 17.79
CA ASP A 95 -7.43 -6.43 18.05
C ASP A 95 -6.95 -6.39 19.52
N TRP A 96 -6.31 -7.46 19.97
CA TRP A 96 -5.65 -7.56 21.28
C TRP A 96 -4.15 -7.76 21.10
N SER A 97 -3.35 -7.11 21.94
CA SER A 97 -1.92 -7.39 22.08
C SER A 97 -1.52 -7.57 23.54
N GLU A 98 -0.35 -8.14 23.79
CA GLU A 98 0.26 -8.25 25.12
C GLU A 98 1.36 -7.20 25.23
N ASP A 99 1.39 -6.46 26.35
CA ASP A 99 2.45 -5.52 26.65
C ASP A 99 2.76 -5.52 28.15
N TRP A 100 3.95 -5.06 28.53
CA TRP A 100 4.40 -5.06 29.93
C TRP A 100 4.45 -3.63 30.48
N ALA A 101 3.87 -3.41 31.65
CA ALA A 101 3.93 -2.14 32.36
C ALA A 101 4.40 -2.32 33.80
N MET A 102 5.03 -1.29 34.36
CA MET A 102 5.35 -1.25 35.78
C MET A 102 4.13 -0.72 36.54
N LEU A 103 3.47 -1.58 37.32
CA LEU A 103 2.33 -1.22 38.17
C LEU A 103 2.69 -1.49 39.63
N GLY A 104 2.66 -0.45 40.46
CA GLY A 104 2.99 -0.60 41.89
C GLY A 104 4.42 -1.08 42.17
N GLY A 105 5.37 -0.86 41.23
CA GLY A 105 6.75 -1.33 41.35
C GLY A 105 6.99 -2.76 40.84
N GLU A 106 5.93 -3.47 40.43
CA GLU A 106 6.03 -4.79 39.82
C GLU A 106 5.84 -4.73 38.31
N ARG A 107 6.55 -5.59 37.59
CA ARG A 107 6.40 -5.73 36.14
C ARG A 107 5.18 -6.61 35.85
N THR A 108 4.10 -6.00 35.42
CA THR A 108 2.82 -6.67 35.15
C THR A 108 2.57 -6.77 33.65
N GLU A 109 2.14 -7.96 33.21
CA GLU A 109 1.67 -8.18 31.84
C GLU A 109 0.23 -7.67 31.68
N LEU A 110 -0.04 -6.93 30.61
CA LEU A 110 -1.33 -6.32 30.32
C LEU A 110 -1.81 -6.74 28.93
N GLN A 111 -3.11 -6.94 28.85
CA GLN A 111 -3.87 -7.18 27.63
C GLN A 111 -4.33 -5.83 27.07
N VAL A 112 -3.79 -5.46 25.94
CA VAL A 112 -3.98 -4.15 25.33
C VAL A 112 -4.99 -4.25 24.18
N ALA A 113 -6.15 -3.63 24.36
CA ALA A 113 -7.19 -3.51 23.35
C ALA A 113 -6.84 -2.40 22.36
N HIS A 114 -6.85 -2.71 21.08
CA HIS A 114 -6.67 -1.75 19.99
C HIS A 114 -7.96 -1.63 19.21
N THR A 115 -8.54 -0.43 19.17
CA THR A 115 -9.70 -0.12 18.32
C THR A 115 -9.27 0.88 17.25
N LYS A 116 -9.48 0.57 15.97
CA LYS A 116 -8.99 1.39 14.86
C LYS A 116 -10.04 1.58 13.76
N LEU A 117 -10.34 2.83 13.40
CA LEU A 117 -11.23 3.12 12.27
C LEU A 117 -10.59 2.71 10.94
N SER A 118 -11.36 2.01 10.08
CA SER A 118 -10.83 1.45 8.84
C SER A 118 -10.60 2.50 7.75
N HIS A 119 -11.38 3.59 7.74
CA HIS A 119 -11.21 4.72 6.82
C HIS A 119 -10.07 5.66 7.23
N SER A 120 -10.21 6.33 8.38
CA SER A 120 -9.27 7.38 8.83
C SER A 120 -8.01 6.85 9.52
N ARG A 121 -7.99 5.56 9.89
CA ARG A 121 -6.92 4.93 10.69
C ARG A 121 -6.73 5.49 12.10
N ALA A 122 -7.60 6.39 12.55
CA ALA A 122 -7.64 6.84 13.94
C ALA A 122 -7.83 5.63 14.88
N PHE A 123 -7.17 5.66 16.03
CA PHE A 123 -7.13 4.51 16.92
C PHE A 123 -7.19 4.91 18.40
N ILE A 124 -7.73 4.01 19.22
CA ILE A 124 -7.77 4.08 20.68
C ILE A 124 -7.15 2.80 21.23
N VAL A 125 -6.31 2.96 22.25
CA VAL A 125 -5.65 1.86 22.94
C VAL A 125 -6.08 1.87 24.41
N ARG A 126 -6.38 0.70 24.97
CA ARG A 126 -6.73 0.58 26.38
C ARG A 126 -6.19 -0.73 26.96
N ALA A 127 -5.47 -0.64 28.07
CA ALA A 127 -4.86 -1.78 28.72
C ALA A 127 -5.76 -2.35 29.82
N TYR A 128 -5.76 -3.67 29.93
CA TYR A 128 -6.54 -4.45 30.88
C TYR A 128 -5.67 -5.54 31.50
N PRO A 129 -5.95 -6.00 32.73
CA PRO A 129 -5.22 -7.13 33.31
C PRO A 129 -5.57 -8.46 32.63
N LEU A 130 -6.74 -8.58 32.00
CA LEU A 130 -7.24 -9.83 31.41
C LEU A 130 -7.92 -9.58 30.06
N GLN A 131 -8.10 -10.64 29.28
CA GLN A 131 -8.82 -10.63 28.01
C GLN A 131 -10.24 -11.21 28.17
N THR A 132 -11.01 -10.66 29.12
CA THR A 132 -12.40 -11.12 29.34
C THR A 132 -13.38 -10.45 28.37
N ARG A 133 -14.61 -10.96 28.35
CA ARG A 133 -15.68 -10.42 27.51
C ARG A 133 -16.12 -9.03 27.98
N GLU A 134 -16.18 -8.84 29.29
CA GLU A 134 -16.51 -7.58 29.95
C GLU A 134 -15.50 -6.50 29.57
N MET A 135 -14.22 -6.87 29.50
CA MET A 135 -13.13 -5.96 29.11
C MET A 135 -13.16 -5.63 27.62
N LEU A 136 -13.54 -6.58 26.75
CA LEU A 136 -13.83 -6.29 25.34
C LEU A 136 -14.95 -5.25 25.20
N PHE A 137 -16.01 -5.37 26.01
CA PHE A 137 -17.16 -4.46 25.95
C PHE A 137 -16.82 -3.06 26.48
N ASP A 138 -16.09 -2.97 27.59
CA ASP A 138 -15.58 -1.68 28.08
C ASP A 138 -14.67 -1.04 27.04
N ALA A 139 -13.76 -1.80 26.43
CA ALA A 139 -12.80 -1.27 25.46
C ALA A 139 -13.51 -0.62 24.26
N MET A 140 -14.52 -1.28 23.72
CA MET A 140 -15.33 -0.76 22.61
C MET A 140 -16.12 0.48 23.03
N THR A 141 -16.77 0.43 24.20
CA THR A 141 -17.58 1.55 24.72
C THR A 141 -16.73 2.81 24.90
N GLN A 142 -15.56 2.66 25.51
CA GLN A 142 -14.63 3.78 25.70
C GLN A 142 -14.07 4.26 24.37
N ALA A 143 -13.70 3.36 23.46
CA ALA A 143 -13.20 3.74 22.16
C ALA A 143 -14.22 4.56 21.36
N PHE A 144 -15.48 4.14 21.30
CA PHE A 144 -16.52 4.87 20.55
C PHE A 144 -16.90 6.19 21.19
N ARG A 145 -16.87 6.27 22.52
CA ARG A 145 -17.04 7.54 23.24
C ARG A 145 -15.95 8.54 22.84
N VAL A 146 -14.68 8.12 22.81
CA VAL A 146 -13.56 9.02 22.45
C VAL A 146 -13.57 9.35 20.95
N LEU A 147 -13.94 8.39 20.10
CA LEU A 147 -14.03 8.59 18.64
C LEU A 147 -15.25 9.41 18.22
N GLY A 148 -16.16 9.74 19.15
CA GLY A 148 -17.33 10.59 18.89
C GLY A 148 -18.44 9.90 18.09
N GLY A 149 -18.46 8.57 18.02
CA GLY A 149 -19.46 7.84 17.27
C GLY A 149 -19.20 6.34 17.20
N VAL A 150 -20.25 5.57 16.88
CA VAL A 150 -20.21 4.12 16.71
C VAL A 150 -20.21 3.78 15.22
N PRO A 151 -19.17 3.08 14.70
CA PRO A 151 -19.14 2.68 13.29
C PRO A 151 -20.15 1.56 12.99
N ARG A 152 -20.60 1.49 11.74
CA ARG A 152 -21.67 0.56 11.32
C ARG A 152 -21.26 -0.92 11.34
N ARG A 153 -19.97 -1.22 11.22
CA ARG A 153 -19.44 -2.60 11.13
C ARG A 153 -18.19 -2.79 11.99
N GLY A 154 -18.18 -3.84 12.80
CA GLY A 154 -16.99 -4.29 13.53
C GLY A 154 -16.28 -5.43 12.83
N ILE A 155 -14.96 -5.27 12.62
CA ILE A 155 -14.07 -6.29 12.09
C ILE A 155 -13.22 -6.81 13.23
N PHE A 156 -13.47 -8.05 13.63
CA PHE A 156 -12.74 -8.74 14.69
C PHE A 156 -11.89 -9.84 14.06
N ASP A 157 -10.63 -10.00 14.52
CA ASP A 157 -9.91 -11.24 14.25
C ASP A 157 -10.63 -12.40 14.97
N ASN A 158 -10.34 -13.65 14.62
CA ASN A 158 -11.04 -14.86 15.03
C ASN A 158 -10.81 -15.21 16.52
N MET A 159 -11.09 -14.26 17.41
CA MET A 159 -10.91 -14.34 18.84
C MET A 159 -12.03 -15.15 19.46
N LYS A 160 -11.65 -16.05 20.38
CA LYS A 160 -12.59 -16.93 21.12
C LYS A 160 -13.69 -16.15 21.87
N THR A 161 -13.50 -14.86 22.10
CA THR A 161 -14.46 -13.97 22.76
C THR A 161 -15.62 -13.54 21.86
N ALA A 162 -15.49 -13.63 20.52
CA ALA A 162 -16.53 -13.25 19.55
C ALA A 162 -17.09 -14.45 18.74
N VAL A 163 -16.34 -15.54 18.63
CA VAL A 163 -16.71 -16.72 17.81
C VAL A 163 -16.63 -18.01 18.65
N ASP A 164 -17.75 -18.72 18.76
CA ASP A 164 -17.84 -19.98 19.53
C ASP A 164 -17.32 -21.18 18.74
N ARG A 165 -17.55 -21.20 17.42
CA ARG A 165 -17.08 -22.25 16.50
C ARG A 165 -16.77 -21.69 15.12
N ILE A 166 -15.67 -22.16 14.55
CA ILE A 166 -15.26 -21.87 13.17
C ILE A 166 -15.57 -23.12 12.34
N GLY A 167 -16.50 -23.02 11.39
CA GLY A 167 -16.84 -24.11 10.47
C GLY A 167 -15.91 -24.17 9.25
N SER A 168 -16.22 -25.03 8.28
CA SER A 168 -15.54 -25.05 6.99
C SER A 168 -15.89 -23.79 6.16
N GLY A 169 -14.89 -23.18 5.53
CA GLY A 169 -15.07 -21.99 4.69
C GLY A 169 -15.37 -20.69 5.45
N LYS A 170 -16.35 -19.90 4.98
CA LYS A 170 -16.74 -18.59 5.58
C LYS A 170 -17.76 -18.71 6.73
N ALA A 171 -18.23 -19.93 7.05
CA ALA A 171 -19.24 -20.16 8.08
C ALA A 171 -18.67 -19.97 9.49
N ARG A 172 -19.28 -19.07 10.27
CA ARG A 172 -18.90 -18.80 11.66
C ARG A 172 -20.13 -18.85 12.56
N GLN A 173 -20.04 -19.57 13.67
CA GLN A 173 -21.05 -19.54 14.72
C GLN A 173 -20.66 -18.42 15.70
N VAL A 174 -21.32 -17.28 15.55
CA VAL A 174 -21.13 -16.10 16.40
C VAL A 174 -21.75 -16.38 17.77
N ASN A 175 -21.05 -16.02 18.85
CA ASN A 175 -21.57 -16.22 20.20
C ASN A 175 -22.90 -15.48 20.37
N ALA A 176 -23.96 -16.17 20.84
CA ALA A 176 -25.31 -15.62 20.92
C ALA A 176 -25.39 -14.34 21.77
N ARG A 177 -24.57 -14.22 22.83
CA ARG A 177 -24.50 -13.01 23.67
C ARG A 177 -23.73 -11.87 22.99
N PHE A 178 -22.71 -12.19 22.18
CA PHE A 178 -22.02 -11.21 21.34
C PHE A 178 -22.93 -10.68 20.23
N ALA A 179 -23.73 -11.56 19.60
CA ALA A 179 -24.73 -11.18 18.62
C ALA A 179 -25.86 -10.32 19.22
N ALA A 180 -26.31 -10.62 20.45
CA ALA A 180 -27.30 -9.81 21.17
C ALA A 180 -26.77 -8.41 21.51
N MET A 181 -25.50 -8.30 21.93
CA MET A 181 -24.87 -7.00 22.19
C MET A 181 -24.60 -6.21 20.89
N ALA A 182 -24.12 -6.86 19.82
CA ALA A 182 -23.92 -6.20 18.54
C ALA A 182 -25.23 -5.54 18.05
N ARG A 183 -26.39 -6.14 18.35
CA ARG A 183 -27.71 -5.56 18.06
C ARG A 183 -28.10 -4.39 18.99
N GLN A 184 -27.58 -4.33 20.22
CA GLN A 184 -27.83 -3.24 21.18
C GLN A 184 -26.87 -2.06 21.02
N VAL A 185 -25.63 -2.31 20.65
CA VAL A 185 -24.57 -1.29 20.50
C VAL A 185 -24.52 -0.73 19.07
N ILE A 186 -25.02 -1.48 18.07
CA ILE A 186 -25.09 -1.06 16.66
C ILE A 186 -26.57 -0.95 16.26
N PRO A 187 -27.16 0.26 16.25
CA PRO A 187 -28.50 0.45 15.71
C PRO A 187 -28.50 0.09 14.22
N THR A 188 -29.23 -0.97 13.86
CA THR A 188 -29.59 -1.21 12.47
C THR A 188 -30.82 -0.38 12.16
N THR A 189 -30.66 0.70 11.39
CA THR A 189 -31.79 1.45 10.85
C THR A 189 -31.69 1.46 9.32
N LEU A 190 -32.61 0.73 8.69
CA LEU A 190 -33.00 0.92 7.29
C LEU A 190 -33.78 2.24 7.17
N GLY A 191 -33.49 3.02 6.13
CA GLY A 191 -34.22 4.24 5.81
C GLY A 191 -33.62 4.91 4.58
N CYS A 192 -34.19 4.60 3.41
CA CYS A 192 -34.08 5.39 2.19
C CYS A 192 -34.92 6.67 2.38
N ASP A 193 -34.43 7.84 1.97
CA ASP A 193 -35.12 8.69 0.98
C ASP A 193 -34.40 10.01 0.69
N SER A 194 -34.25 10.23 -0.63
CA SER A 194 -34.26 11.49 -1.39
C SER A 194 -33.26 12.62 -1.14
N LEU A 195 -32.64 13.03 -2.26
CA LEU A 195 -32.36 14.39 -2.80
C LEU A 195 -31.02 14.28 -3.58
N GLY A 196 -30.88 14.48 -4.90
CA GLY A 196 -31.72 15.13 -5.89
C GLY A 196 -30.88 16.05 -6.80
N ILE A 197 -30.06 15.47 -7.72
CA ILE A 197 -29.73 15.98 -9.10
C ILE A 197 -28.84 17.28 -9.21
N PRO A 198 -28.12 17.65 -10.33
CA PRO A 198 -27.46 16.95 -11.46
C PRO A 198 -25.98 17.35 -11.80
N LYS A 199 -25.39 16.48 -12.64
CA LYS A 199 -24.40 16.60 -13.75
C LYS A 199 -23.97 17.99 -14.30
N ARG A 200 -22.70 18.02 -14.77
CA ARG A 200 -22.16 18.49 -16.09
C ARG A 200 -20.62 18.48 -16.00
N HIS A 201 -19.75 18.34 -17.01
CA HIS A 201 -19.73 17.86 -18.40
C HIS A 201 -18.22 17.89 -18.79
N ALA A 202 -17.74 16.98 -19.64
CA ALA A 202 -16.42 17.09 -20.27
C ALA A 202 -16.44 18.09 -21.45
N CYS A 203 -15.31 18.73 -21.77
CA CYS A 203 -15.00 19.11 -23.16
C CYS A 203 -13.48 19.31 -23.39
N TRP A 204 -13.12 19.19 -24.66
CA TRP A 204 -11.82 18.92 -25.27
C TRP A 204 -11.02 20.17 -25.63
N PHE A 205 -9.72 19.95 -25.88
CA PHE A 205 -8.78 20.85 -26.57
C PHE A 205 -9.17 21.02 -28.05
N ASP A 206 -9.02 22.24 -28.57
CA ASP A 206 -8.73 22.49 -29.99
C ASP A 206 -7.48 23.37 -30.09
N GLY A 207 -6.56 22.95 -30.96
CA GLY A 207 -5.34 23.67 -31.31
C GLY A 207 -5.63 24.75 -32.35
N GLY A 208 -5.00 25.90 -32.19
CA GLY A 208 -4.97 26.98 -33.18
C GLY A 208 -3.56 27.53 -33.26
N GLU A 209 -2.91 27.24 -34.39
CA GLU A 209 -1.61 27.74 -34.82
C GLU A 209 -1.76 29.23 -35.19
N GLY A 210 -0.87 30.09 -34.70
CA GLY A 210 -0.95 31.54 -34.89
C GLY A 210 0.39 32.21 -34.65
N ASP A 211 1.03 32.53 -35.77
CA ASP A 211 2.28 33.27 -35.97
C ASP A 211 2.48 34.45 -34.99
N SER A 212 3.67 34.61 -34.40
CA SER A 212 3.99 35.75 -33.54
C SER A 212 5.41 36.28 -33.78
N PRO A 213 5.57 37.57 -34.16
CA PRO A 213 6.86 38.22 -34.29
C PRO A 213 7.44 38.62 -32.92
N MET A 214 8.75 38.83 -32.87
CA MET A 214 9.55 39.12 -31.66
C MET A 214 9.01 40.36 -30.87
N PRO A 215 8.99 40.33 -29.53
CA PRO A 215 7.99 41.09 -28.78
C PRO A 215 8.49 42.45 -28.28
N GLY A 216 7.64 43.46 -28.45
CA GLY A 216 7.63 44.66 -27.60
C GLY A 216 7.39 44.33 -26.12
N SER A 217 7.53 45.33 -25.25
CA SER A 217 7.25 45.17 -23.82
C SER A 217 5.81 44.71 -23.60
N VAL A 218 5.63 43.48 -23.10
CA VAL A 218 4.30 42.87 -22.89
C VAL A 218 3.50 43.75 -21.94
N ARG A 219 2.44 44.40 -22.42
CA ARG A 219 1.62 45.29 -21.60
C ARG A 219 0.70 44.47 -20.71
N LEU A 220 0.47 44.94 -19.49
CA LEU A 220 -0.54 44.37 -18.60
C LEU A 220 -1.94 44.71 -19.12
N ARG A 221 -2.87 43.76 -18.97
CA ARG A 221 -4.29 43.99 -19.23
C ARG A 221 -4.83 45.13 -18.36
N GLN A 222 -5.74 45.95 -18.89
CA GLN A 222 -6.21 47.21 -18.27
C GLN A 222 -7.59 47.10 -17.60
N ASP A 223 -8.23 45.94 -17.67
CA ASP A 223 -9.49 45.62 -17.00
C ASP A 223 -9.34 45.50 -15.46
N TYR A 224 -8.11 45.47 -14.95
CA TYR A 224 -7.81 45.53 -13.52
C TYR A 224 -7.04 46.80 -13.17
N CYS A 225 -7.50 47.51 -12.13
CA CYS A 225 -6.73 48.58 -11.50
C CYS A 225 -5.81 48.03 -10.40
N SER A 226 -4.76 48.78 -10.05
CA SER A 226 -3.81 48.40 -9.00
C SER A 226 -4.51 48.17 -7.65
N ALA A 227 -5.53 48.96 -7.32
CA ALA A 227 -6.36 48.78 -6.13
C ALA A 227 -7.15 47.46 -6.15
N ALA A 228 -7.64 47.02 -7.32
CA ALA A 228 -8.32 45.75 -7.46
C ALA A 228 -7.36 44.58 -7.23
N LEU A 229 -6.14 44.63 -7.77
CA LEU A 229 -5.11 43.61 -7.56
C LEU A 229 -4.68 43.52 -6.09
N ARG A 230 -4.54 44.65 -5.40
CA ARG A 230 -4.27 44.66 -3.94
C ARG A 230 -5.39 44.03 -3.13
N ARG A 231 -6.67 44.29 -3.48
CA ARG A 231 -7.82 43.65 -2.83
C ARG A 231 -7.87 42.15 -3.08
N LEU A 232 -7.47 41.69 -4.28
CA LEU A 232 -7.35 40.26 -4.57
C LEU A 232 -6.21 39.63 -3.77
N ALA A 233 -5.06 40.31 -3.69
CA ALA A 233 -3.90 39.85 -2.92
C ALA A 233 -4.20 39.68 -1.43
N SER A 234 -4.98 40.60 -0.83
CA SER A 234 -5.36 40.52 0.59
C SER A 234 -6.41 39.45 0.90
N ARG A 235 -7.19 39.04 -0.10
CA ARG A 235 -8.20 37.97 0.03
C ARG A 235 -7.65 36.59 -0.34
N SER A 236 -6.54 36.53 -1.07
CA SER A 236 -5.93 35.26 -1.44
C SER A 236 -5.37 34.54 -0.22
N LYS A 237 -5.58 33.22 -0.18
CA LYS A 237 -5.00 32.32 0.83
C LYS A 237 -3.64 31.76 0.39
N ASP A 238 -3.25 32.01 -0.86
CA ASP A 238 -2.00 31.54 -1.45
C ASP A 238 -0.97 32.67 -1.42
N ALA A 239 0.08 32.50 -0.62
CA ALA A 239 1.13 33.51 -0.45
C ALA A 239 1.89 33.83 -1.75
N ASN A 240 2.05 32.85 -2.66
CA ASN A 240 2.71 33.08 -3.95
C ASN A 240 1.81 33.89 -4.86
N GLN A 241 0.51 33.59 -4.90
CA GLN A 241 -0.46 34.38 -5.65
C GLN A 241 -0.53 35.82 -5.12
N SER A 242 -0.56 36.02 -3.80
CA SER A 242 -0.55 37.37 -3.20
C SER A 242 0.68 38.18 -3.61
N ARG A 243 1.89 37.61 -3.53
CA ARG A 243 3.13 38.27 -3.98
C ARG A 243 3.07 38.66 -5.46
N ARG A 244 2.59 37.74 -6.31
CA ARG A 244 2.41 37.97 -7.75
C ARG A 244 1.48 39.15 -8.02
N LEU A 245 0.31 39.17 -7.38
CA LEU A 245 -0.67 40.23 -7.52
C LEU A 245 -0.13 41.59 -7.04
N LEU A 246 0.65 41.63 -5.96
CA LEU A 246 1.29 42.86 -5.47
C LEU A 246 2.36 43.39 -6.43
N SER A 247 3.18 42.51 -7.01
CA SER A 247 4.14 42.90 -8.06
C SER A 247 3.43 43.49 -9.28
N LEU A 248 2.34 42.87 -9.75
CA LEU A 248 1.56 43.40 -10.87
C LEU A 248 0.87 44.72 -10.54
N ALA A 249 0.36 44.89 -9.32
CA ALA A 249 -0.21 46.16 -8.86
C ALA A 249 0.81 47.29 -8.89
N ALA A 250 2.06 47.03 -8.49
CA ALA A 250 3.14 48.00 -8.55
C ALA A 250 3.48 48.41 -10.00
N VAL A 251 3.49 47.45 -10.94
CA VAL A 251 3.67 47.78 -12.37
C VAL A 251 2.53 48.67 -12.89
N LEU A 252 1.28 48.42 -12.47
CA LEU A 252 0.14 49.27 -12.85
C LEU A 252 0.24 50.69 -12.27
N ASP A 253 0.87 50.87 -11.11
CA ASP A 253 1.16 52.19 -10.53
C ASP A 253 2.36 52.89 -11.17
N GLY A 254 2.90 52.34 -12.26
CA GLY A 254 4.00 52.93 -13.02
C GLY A 254 5.40 52.56 -12.50
N MET A 255 5.51 51.64 -11.54
CA MET A 255 6.80 51.12 -11.12
C MET A 255 7.47 50.38 -12.28
N ASN A 256 8.78 50.57 -12.44
CA ASN A 256 9.52 49.80 -13.44
C ASN A 256 9.52 48.30 -13.06
N ARG A 257 9.73 47.45 -14.07
CA ARG A 257 9.61 45.99 -13.90
C ARG A 257 10.72 45.36 -13.05
N ALA A 258 11.87 46.01 -12.90
CA ALA A 258 12.92 45.50 -12.04
C ALA A 258 12.52 45.65 -10.57
N ASP A 259 12.07 46.84 -10.18
CA ASP A 259 11.66 47.13 -8.81
C ASP A 259 10.37 46.38 -8.43
N ALA A 260 9.43 46.24 -9.38
CA ALA A 260 8.22 45.46 -9.15
C ALA A 260 8.50 43.95 -8.96
N ALA A 261 9.56 43.41 -9.58
CA ALA A 261 9.98 42.03 -9.39
C ALA A 261 10.56 41.80 -7.99
N LEU A 262 11.27 42.80 -7.44
CA LEU A 262 11.79 42.75 -6.07
C LEU A 262 10.67 42.64 -5.02
N ILE A 263 9.51 43.29 -5.24
CA ILE A 263 8.34 43.17 -4.36
C ILE A 263 7.87 41.71 -4.23
N GLY A 264 7.95 40.94 -5.32
CA GLY A 264 7.56 39.54 -5.32
C GLY A 264 8.68 38.61 -4.85
N GLY A 265 9.94 39.08 -4.88
CA GLY A 265 11.13 38.29 -4.55
C GLY A 265 11.66 37.48 -5.74
N MET A 266 11.52 37.96 -6.98
CA MET A 266 12.03 37.30 -8.19
C MET A 266 12.74 38.26 -9.13
N ASP A 267 13.30 37.70 -10.20
CA ASP A 267 13.89 38.43 -11.29
C ASP A 267 12.84 38.94 -12.30
N ARG A 268 13.31 39.82 -13.19
CA ARG A 268 12.49 40.50 -14.21
C ARG A 268 11.87 39.55 -15.24
N GLN A 269 12.52 38.42 -15.56
CA GLN A 269 12.00 37.44 -16.52
C GLN A 269 10.83 36.67 -15.90
N THR A 270 10.95 36.27 -14.64
CA THR A 270 9.83 35.64 -13.91
C THR A 270 8.61 36.56 -13.83
N LEU A 271 8.81 37.86 -13.56
CA LEU A 271 7.71 38.84 -13.58
C LEU A 271 7.07 38.94 -14.98
N ARG A 272 7.87 38.89 -16.05
CA ARG A 272 7.36 38.89 -17.44
C ARG A 272 6.47 37.68 -17.71
N ASP A 273 6.88 36.50 -17.27
CA ASP A 273 6.10 35.26 -17.43
C ASP A 273 4.78 35.35 -16.66
N TRP A 274 4.77 35.98 -15.48
CA TRP A 274 3.55 36.25 -14.73
C TRP A 274 2.61 37.21 -15.43
N VAL A 275 3.14 38.26 -16.08
CA VAL A 275 2.32 39.16 -16.90
C VAL A 275 1.67 38.39 -18.04
N HIS A 276 2.39 37.48 -18.71
CA HIS A 276 1.80 36.64 -19.75
C HIS A 276 0.66 35.76 -19.21
N ARG A 277 0.88 35.05 -18.11
CA ARG A 277 -0.17 34.20 -17.49
C ARG A 277 -1.35 35.01 -17.00
N PHE A 278 -1.11 36.18 -16.39
CA PHE A 278 -2.16 37.08 -15.95
C PHE A 278 -2.97 37.66 -17.11
N ASN A 279 -2.32 38.00 -18.22
CA ASN A 279 -3.00 38.50 -19.40
C ASN A 279 -3.87 37.44 -20.08
N ALA A 280 -3.47 36.17 -20.01
CA ALA A 280 -4.24 35.04 -20.54
C ALA A 280 -5.42 34.70 -19.61
N ASP A 281 -5.12 34.39 -18.35
CA ASP A 281 -6.04 33.69 -17.43
C ASP A 281 -6.47 34.55 -16.23
N GLY A 282 -6.10 35.83 -16.20
CA GLY A 282 -6.41 36.73 -15.09
C GLY A 282 -5.71 36.34 -13.78
N PRO A 283 -6.33 36.63 -12.61
CA PRO A 283 -5.77 36.29 -11.31
C PRO A 283 -5.51 34.77 -11.12
N ASP A 284 -6.26 33.91 -11.81
CA ASP A 284 -6.13 32.45 -11.71
C ASP A 284 -4.86 31.94 -12.41
N GLY A 285 -4.39 32.63 -13.44
CA GLY A 285 -3.09 32.35 -14.09
C GLY A 285 -1.88 32.55 -13.16
N LEU A 286 -2.08 33.20 -12.01
CA LEU A 286 -1.04 33.43 -11.02
C LEU A 286 -0.93 32.34 -9.96
N PHE A 287 -1.69 31.26 -10.06
CA PHE A 287 -1.45 30.05 -9.25
C PHE A 287 -0.28 29.22 -9.79
N ASP A 288 0.24 28.33 -8.94
CA ASP A 288 1.21 27.32 -9.35
C ASP A 288 0.48 26.17 -10.04
N HIS A 289 0.71 26.01 -11.34
CA HIS A 289 0.25 24.83 -12.08
C HIS A 289 1.34 23.76 -12.08
N TRP A 290 1.03 22.60 -11.51
CA TRP A 290 1.88 21.43 -11.63
C TRP A 290 1.47 20.67 -12.88
N ALA A 291 2.39 20.50 -13.83
CA ALA A 291 2.12 19.66 -14.99
C ALA A 291 1.72 18.26 -14.50
N PRO A 292 0.64 17.67 -15.04
CA PRO A 292 0.31 16.29 -14.71
C PRO A 292 1.52 15.43 -15.08
N GLY A 293 1.98 14.61 -14.12
CA GLY A 293 3.09 13.70 -14.38
C GLY A 293 2.80 12.78 -15.56
N GLN A 294 3.83 12.07 -16.03
CA GLN A 294 3.73 11.19 -17.19
C GLN A 294 2.48 10.28 -17.11
N PRO A 295 1.64 10.23 -18.17
CA PRO A 295 0.42 9.44 -18.16
C PRO A 295 0.74 7.95 -17.94
N SER A 296 -0.23 7.23 -17.38
CA SER A 296 -0.13 5.79 -17.19
C SER A 296 0.17 5.10 -18.53
N ARG A 297 1.15 4.21 -18.55
CA ARG A 297 1.48 3.39 -19.74
C ARG A 297 0.39 2.39 -20.11
N LEU A 298 -0.52 2.06 -19.18
CA LEU A 298 -1.74 1.31 -19.49
C LEU A 298 -2.89 2.27 -19.80
N SER A 299 -3.64 1.97 -20.86
CA SER A 299 -4.91 2.64 -21.20
C SER A 299 -6.00 2.31 -20.17
N GLU A 300 -7.11 3.06 -20.19
CA GLU A 300 -8.24 2.78 -19.29
C GLU A 300 -8.86 1.39 -19.55
N ASP A 301 -9.00 0.97 -20.80
CA ASP A 301 -9.52 -0.36 -21.14
C ASP A 301 -8.60 -1.48 -20.60
N GLN A 302 -7.29 -1.30 -20.74
CA GLN A 302 -6.29 -2.24 -20.21
C GLN A 302 -6.32 -2.29 -18.68
N LYS A 303 -6.61 -1.17 -18.01
CA LYS A 303 -6.78 -1.15 -16.55
C LYS A 303 -8.04 -1.91 -16.13
N VAL A 304 -9.16 -1.74 -16.85
CA VAL A 304 -10.40 -2.48 -16.60
C VAL A 304 -10.18 -3.98 -16.78
N GLU A 305 -9.45 -4.39 -17.81
CA GLU A 305 -9.11 -5.80 -18.00
C GLU A 305 -8.19 -6.32 -16.89
N LEU A 306 -7.17 -5.54 -16.51
CA LEU A 306 -6.29 -5.91 -15.39
C LEU A 306 -7.06 -6.06 -14.07
N ILE A 307 -8.06 -5.21 -13.81
CA ILE A 307 -8.96 -5.35 -12.66
C ILE A 307 -9.66 -6.71 -12.71
N LYS A 308 -10.27 -7.07 -13.84
CA LYS A 308 -10.97 -8.37 -14.01
C LYS A 308 -10.04 -9.55 -13.77
N ILE A 309 -8.79 -9.49 -14.28
CA ILE A 309 -7.79 -10.55 -14.07
C ILE A 309 -7.47 -10.71 -12.58
N VAL A 310 -7.26 -9.59 -11.87
CA VAL A 310 -6.92 -9.61 -10.45
C VAL A 310 -8.10 -10.13 -9.61
N GLU A 311 -9.33 -9.74 -9.95
CA GLU A 311 -10.56 -10.17 -9.25
C GLU A 311 -10.89 -11.64 -9.49
N THR A 312 -10.72 -12.12 -10.73
CA THR A 312 -10.95 -13.54 -11.08
C THR A 312 -9.97 -14.45 -10.36
N GLY A 313 -8.76 -13.95 -10.09
CA GLY A 313 -7.67 -14.76 -9.54
C GLY A 313 -6.98 -15.61 -10.62
N PRO A 314 -5.84 -16.24 -10.29
CA PRO A 314 -5.11 -17.05 -11.24
C PRO A 314 -5.75 -18.43 -11.42
N ASP A 315 -5.61 -18.98 -12.62
CA ASP A 315 -5.90 -20.37 -12.90
C ASP A 315 -4.63 -21.20 -12.64
N LEU A 316 -4.71 -22.20 -11.77
CA LEU A 316 -3.55 -23.03 -11.43
C LEU A 316 -3.01 -23.80 -12.64
N ALA A 317 -3.87 -24.21 -13.58
CA ALA A 317 -3.47 -24.97 -14.77
C ALA A 317 -2.73 -24.11 -15.80
N VAL A 318 -3.13 -22.84 -15.92
CA VAL A 318 -2.57 -21.90 -16.91
C VAL A 318 -1.43 -21.07 -16.32
N ASP A 319 -1.62 -20.54 -15.12
CA ASP A 319 -0.72 -19.54 -14.52
C ASP A 319 0.31 -20.16 -13.57
N GLY A 320 0.08 -21.41 -13.14
CA GLY A 320 0.96 -22.16 -12.24
C GLY A 320 1.03 -21.59 -10.81
N VAL A 321 0.13 -20.68 -10.46
CA VAL A 321 0.10 -20.02 -9.15
C VAL A 321 -1.31 -20.05 -8.58
N VAL A 322 -1.42 -20.28 -7.27
CA VAL A 322 -2.70 -20.26 -6.55
C VAL A 322 -3.15 -18.84 -6.15
N ARG A 323 -2.26 -17.84 -6.34
CA ARG A 323 -2.51 -16.44 -5.99
C ARG A 323 -1.64 -15.52 -6.84
N TRP A 324 -2.19 -14.38 -7.25
CA TRP A 324 -1.44 -13.36 -7.98
C TRP A 324 -0.40 -12.68 -7.08
N ARG A 325 0.88 -12.78 -7.45
CA ARG A 325 1.97 -11.96 -6.87
C ARG A 325 2.26 -10.78 -7.80
N ARG A 326 2.98 -9.77 -7.31
CA ARG A 326 3.40 -8.61 -8.12
C ARG A 326 4.23 -9.02 -9.33
N ILE A 327 5.10 -10.01 -9.16
CA ILE A 327 5.92 -10.55 -10.25
C ILE A 327 5.07 -11.30 -11.29
N ASP A 328 4.02 -11.99 -10.86
CA ASP A 328 3.10 -12.67 -11.77
C ASP A 328 2.27 -11.65 -12.55
N LEU A 329 1.74 -10.63 -11.87
CA LEU A 329 1.00 -9.56 -12.53
C LEU A 329 1.89 -8.70 -13.44
N GLN A 330 3.16 -8.50 -13.08
CA GLN A 330 4.14 -7.88 -13.98
C GLN A 330 4.30 -8.70 -15.27
N ARG A 331 4.37 -10.04 -15.15
CA ARG A 331 4.43 -10.96 -16.30
C ARG A 331 3.14 -10.89 -17.12
N VAL A 332 1.97 -10.99 -16.48
CA VAL A 332 0.67 -10.90 -17.17
C VAL A 332 0.49 -9.57 -17.89
N ILE A 333 0.87 -8.45 -17.26
CA ILE A 333 0.79 -7.12 -17.89
C ILE A 333 1.71 -7.05 -19.12
N LYS A 334 2.91 -7.63 -19.03
CA LYS A 334 3.84 -7.68 -20.14
C LYS A 334 3.31 -8.55 -21.29
N GLU A 335 2.77 -9.71 -20.98
CA GLU A 335 2.29 -10.70 -21.97
C GLU A 335 0.99 -10.26 -22.64
N ARG A 336 0.03 -9.71 -21.89
CA ARG A 336 -1.28 -9.31 -22.42
C ARG A 336 -1.29 -7.91 -23.02
N PHE A 337 -0.55 -6.96 -22.44
CA PHE A 337 -0.64 -5.55 -22.82
C PHE A 337 0.64 -5.01 -23.46
N GLY A 338 1.72 -5.79 -23.53
CA GLY A 338 3.02 -5.35 -24.06
C GLY A 338 3.73 -4.30 -23.19
N VAL A 339 3.21 -3.99 -22.00
CA VAL A 339 3.74 -2.95 -21.12
C VAL A 339 4.64 -3.57 -20.06
N GLN A 340 5.91 -3.17 -20.04
CA GLN A 340 6.84 -3.62 -19.01
C GLN A 340 6.96 -2.60 -17.87
N TYR A 341 6.39 -2.94 -16.72
CA TYR A 341 6.62 -2.21 -15.46
C TYR A 341 7.75 -2.82 -14.65
N HIS A 342 8.29 -2.03 -13.71
CA HIS A 342 9.07 -2.57 -12.59
C HIS A 342 8.12 -3.20 -11.56
N GLU A 343 8.50 -4.33 -10.94
CA GLU A 343 7.67 -5.09 -9.98
C GLU A 343 7.07 -4.19 -8.88
N ARG A 344 7.87 -3.28 -8.30
CA ARG A 344 7.39 -2.33 -7.28
C ARG A 344 6.31 -1.39 -7.80
N HIS A 345 6.40 -0.96 -9.06
CA HIS A 345 5.42 -0.06 -9.67
C HIS A 345 4.07 -0.76 -9.86
N VAL A 346 4.06 -2.07 -10.13
CA VAL A 346 2.81 -2.86 -10.18
C VAL A 346 2.05 -2.76 -8.86
N GLY A 347 2.74 -2.71 -7.72
CA GLY A 347 2.10 -2.45 -6.42
C GLY A 347 1.44 -1.06 -6.32
N THR A 348 2.10 -0.02 -6.83
CA THR A 348 1.55 1.34 -6.90
C THR A 348 0.34 1.41 -7.83
N LEU A 349 0.43 0.75 -8.99
CA LEU A 349 -0.64 0.65 -9.97
C LEU A 349 -1.88 -0.02 -9.34
N LEU A 350 -1.72 -1.17 -8.70
CA LEU A 350 -2.81 -1.87 -8.01
C LEU A 350 -3.46 -1.01 -6.92
N LYS A 351 -2.66 -0.26 -6.14
CA LYS A 351 -3.18 0.67 -5.15
C LYS A 351 -4.02 1.79 -5.78
N LYS A 352 -3.58 2.35 -6.92
CA LYS A 352 -4.34 3.35 -7.68
C LYS A 352 -5.65 2.77 -8.24
N LEU A 353 -5.66 1.48 -8.58
CA LEU A 353 -6.84 0.74 -9.03
C LEU A 353 -7.74 0.25 -7.87
N GLY A 354 -7.46 0.64 -6.62
CA GLY A 354 -8.31 0.32 -5.46
C GLY A 354 -7.98 -0.98 -4.73
N PHE A 355 -6.95 -1.72 -5.15
CA PHE A 355 -6.54 -2.95 -4.49
C PHE A 355 -5.60 -2.71 -3.30
N SER A 356 -5.81 -3.47 -2.23
CA SER A 356 -4.96 -3.45 -1.04
C SER A 356 -4.20 -4.77 -0.87
N HIS A 357 -2.95 -4.68 -0.40
CA HIS A 357 -2.12 -5.84 -0.10
C HIS A 357 -2.48 -6.41 1.29
N ILE A 358 -3.04 -7.63 1.35
CA ILE A 358 -3.39 -8.32 2.60
C ILE A 358 -2.54 -9.57 2.77
N SER A 359 -1.61 -9.59 3.74
CA SER A 359 -0.88 -10.80 4.10
C SER A 359 -1.72 -11.72 4.97
N ALA A 360 -1.90 -12.99 4.58
CA ALA A 360 -2.37 -14.02 5.49
C ALA A 360 -1.24 -14.37 6.49
N ARG A 361 -1.57 -14.64 7.76
CA ARG A 361 -0.58 -15.13 8.74
C ARG A 361 -0.04 -16.50 8.27
N PRO A 362 1.29 -16.72 8.25
CA PRO A 362 1.85 -18.01 7.87
C PRO A 362 1.37 -19.12 8.82
N ARG A 363 0.70 -20.16 8.30
CA ARG A 363 0.46 -21.42 9.04
C ARG A 363 1.64 -22.35 8.79
N HIS A 364 2.25 -22.85 9.86
CA HIS A 364 3.34 -23.82 9.78
C HIS A 364 2.79 -25.19 9.34
N PRO A 365 3.34 -25.86 8.32
CA PRO A 365 2.80 -27.12 7.77
C PRO A 365 2.71 -28.27 8.79
N GLY A 366 3.53 -28.25 9.85
CA GLY A 366 3.53 -29.23 10.93
C GLY A 366 2.58 -28.93 12.10
N GLN A 367 1.62 -28.00 11.96
CA GLN A 367 0.62 -27.77 13.01
C GLN A 367 -0.42 -28.90 13.00
N ASP A 368 -0.25 -29.86 13.91
CA ASP A 368 -1.30 -30.80 14.26
C ASP A 368 -2.31 -30.16 15.22
N ALA A 369 -3.59 -30.17 14.81
CA ALA A 369 -4.70 -29.60 15.57
C ALA A 369 -4.91 -30.32 16.92
N ALA A 370 -4.60 -31.62 16.99
CA ALA A 370 -4.72 -32.40 18.22
C ALA A 370 -3.63 -32.01 19.23
N THR A 371 -2.39 -31.83 18.78
CA THR A 371 -1.27 -31.36 19.61
C THR A 371 -1.53 -29.97 20.20
N ILE A 372 -2.09 -29.03 19.41
CA ILE A 372 -2.45 -27.69 19.90
C ILE A 372 -3.58 -27.76 20.95
N ALA A 373 -4.54 -28.66 20.78
CA ALA A 373 -5.64 -28.86 21.72
C ALA A 373 -5.17 -29.51 23.04
N ALA A 374 -4.25 -30.47 22.95
CA ALA A 374 -3.63 -31.13 24.11
C ALA A 374 -2.78 -30.14 24.93
N PHE A 375 -1.97 -29.31 24.28
CA PHE A 375 -1.19 -28.25 24.94
C PHE A 375 -2.10 -27.26 25.69
N LYS A 376 -3.22 -26.84 25.08
CA LYS A 376 -4.20 -25.93 25.71
C LYS A 376 -4.97 -26.56 26.88
N LYS A 377 -5.05 -27.89 26.98
CA LYS A 377 -5.67 -28.60 28.11
C LYS A 377 -4.70 -28.86 29.26
N ALA A 378 -3.40 -29.00 28.97
CA ALA A 378 -2.37 -29.36 29.94
C ALA A 378 -1.67 -28.16 30.59
N SER A 379 -1.83 -26.94 30.07
CA SER A 379 -1.35 -25.75 30.77
C SER A 379 -2.14 -25.55 32.07
N PRO A 380 -1.49 -25.48 33.25
CA PRO A 380 -2.16 -25.15 34.49
C PRO A 380 -2.84 -23.78 34.31
N ARG A 381 -4.11 -23.68 34.71
CA ARG A 381 -4.75 -22.38 34.87
C ARG A 381 -3.99 -21.64 35.97
N ARG A 382 -3.17 -20.65 35.59
CA ARG A 382 -2.64 -19.64 36.52
C ARG A 382 -3.61 -18.49 36.62
#